data_AF-A0A9E5CZK2-F1
#
_entry.id   AF-A0A9E5CZK2-F1
#
_cell.length_a   1.000
_cell.length_b   1.000
_cell.length_c   1.000
_cell.angle_alpha   90.00
_cell.angle_beta   90.00
_cell.angle_gamma   90.00
#
_symmetry.space_group_name_H-M   'P 1'
#
loop_
_entity.id
_entity.type
_entity.pdbx_description
1 polymer ?
#
loop_
_entity_poly.entity_id
_entity_poly.type
_entity_poly.pdbx_seq_one_letter_code
_entity_poly.pdbx_strand_id
1 'polypeptide(L)'
;CSMISLGGFGVDDEAASWSVTNTGSGTVIITRIVLDWPAGNGALDRIRFGSSSIWNGNDETPPSDVDSGWTGNRTLGGGSSKDLKFEFTSEAQGTGYDLELTLNSDCQRSSGG
;
A
#
# COMPACT_ATOMS: atom_id res chain seq x y z
N CYS A 1 -9.42 13.48 7.26
CA CYS A 1 -8.09 12.84 7.15
C CYS A 1 -7.03 13.69 6.43
N SER A 2 -7.10 15.02 6.50
CA SER A 2 -6.19 15.93 5.78
C SER A 2 -4.70 15.74 6.11
N MET A 3 -4.41 15.19 7.30
CA MET A 3 -3.06 14.96 7.80
C MET A 3 -2.40 13.66 7.27
N ILE A 4 -3.15 12.83 6.54
CA ILE A 4 -2.60 11.64 5.88
C ILE A 4 -2.39 11.96 4.40
N SER A 5 -1.20 11.66 3.89
CA SER A 5 -0.86 11.78 2.48
C SER A 5 -0.16 10.53 1.96
N LEU A 6 -0.42 10.22 0.69
CA LEU A 6 0.33 9.27 -0.12
C LEU A 6 1.21 10.07 -1.08
N GLY A 7 2.43 9.61 -1.32
CA GLY A 7 3.34 10.23 -2.27
C GLY A 7 4.60 9.41 -2.46
N GLY A 8 5.60 9.98 -3.13
CA GLY A 8 6.89 9.31 -3.32
C GLY A 8 6.78 7.99 -4.08
N PHE A 9 5.88 7.91 -5.07
CA PHE A 9 5.76 6.71 -5.89
C PHE A 9 7.12 6.34 -6.50
N GLY A 10 7.46 5.07 -6.42
CA GLY A 10 8.66 4.52 -7.01
C GLY A 10 8.57 3.02 -7.20
N VAL A 11 9.35 2.53 -8.17
CA VAL A 11 9.51 1.10 -8.44
C VAL A 11 10.96 0.69 -8.25
N ASP A 12 11.15 -0.53 -7.76
CA ASP A 12 12.44 -1.14 -7.50
C ASP A 12 12.28 -2.67 -7.62
N ASP A 13 13.00 -3.27 -8.57
CA ASP A 13 12.87 -4.68 -8.96
C ASP A 13 11.40 -5.11 -9.15
N GLU A 14 10.93 -6.11 -8.40
CA GLU A 14 9.56 -6.63 -8.48
C GLU A 14 8.57 -5.84 -7.62
N ALA A 15 8.83 -4.58 -7.29
CA ALA A 15 7.99 -3.86 -6.37
C ALA A 15 7.66 -2.41 -6.72
N ALA A 16 6.42 -2.03 -6.42
CA ALA A 16 5.93 -0.65 -6.42
C ALA A 16 5.73 -0.16 -4.97
N SER A 17 5.99 1.12 -4.72
CA SER A 17 5.92 1.67 -3.37
C SER A 17 5.41 3.09 -3.32
N TRP A 18 4.77 3.43 -2.21
CA TRP A 18 4.37 4.80 -1.84
C TRP A 18 4.78 5.07 -0.39
N SER A 19 5.22 6.29 -0.09
CA SER A 19 5.35 6.74 1.29
C SER A 19 3.97 7.17 1.83
N VAL A 20 3.59 6.58 2.97
CA VAL A 20 2.40 6.97 3.74
C VAL A 20 2.85 7.83 4.91
N THR A 21 2.47 9.11 4.89
CA THR A 21 2.85 10.08 5.92
C THR A 21 1.65 10.46 6.77
N ASN A 22 1.83 10.47 8.09
CA ASN A 22 0.86 11.00 9.06
C ASN A 22 1.45 12.22 9.78
N THR A 23 1.02 13.41 9.39
CA THR A 23 1.46 14.66 10.03
C THR A 23 0.64 15.03 11.28
N GLY A 24 -0.39 14.25 11.60
CA GLY A 24 -1.20 14.43 12.80
C GLY A 24 -0.52 13.89 14.05
N SER A 25 -1.17 14.00 15.21
CA SER A 25 -0.67 13.48 16.49
C SER A 25 -1.20 12.08 16.84
N GLY A 26 -2.33 11.69 16.26
CA GLY A 26 -2.97 10.39 16.51
C GLY A 26 -2.35 9.25 15.71
N THR A 27 -2.38 8.05 16.28
CA THR A 27 -2.02 6.82 15.54
C THR A 27 -3.19 6.40 14.66
N VAL A 28 -2.89 6.00 13.43
CA VAL A 28 -3.85 5.43 12.48
C VAL A 28 -3.47 3.98 12.15
N ILE A 29 -4.42 3.20 11.66
CA ILE A 29 -4.22 1.82 11.22
C ILE A 29 -4.85 1.66 9.83
N ILE A 30 -4.11 1.04 8.91
CA ILE A 30 -4.63 0.67 7.59
C ILE A 30 -5.69 -0.41 7.76
N THR A 31 -6.90 -0.20 7.24
CA THR A 31 -8.03 -1.15 7.35
C THR A 31 -8.42 -1.79 6.03
N ARG A 32 -8.16 -1.13 4.90
CA ARG A 32 -8.39 -1.67 3.55
C ARG A 32 -7.40 -1.09 2.56
N ILE A 33 -6.95 -1.90 1.60
CA ILE A 33 -6.14 -1.48 0.47
C ILE A 33 -6.82 -1.99 -0.79
N VAL A 34 -7.06 -1.10 -1.75
CA VAL A 34 -7.40 -1.48 -3.12
C VAL A 34 -6.22 -1.08 -3.99
N LEU A 35 -5.69 -2.01 -4.78
CA LEU A 35 -4.62 -1.74 -5.73
C LEU A 35 -5.01 -2.29 -7.09
N ASP A 36 -5.07 -1.41 -8.09
CA ASP A 36 -4.99 -1.78 -9.49
C ASP A 36 -3.53 -1.67 -9.95
N TRP A 37 -3.07 -2.62 -10.76
CA TRP A 37 -1.69 -2.65 -11.25
C TRP A 37 -1.59 -3.19 -12.67
N PRO A 38 -0.51 -2.88 -13.40
CA PRO A 38 -0.32 -3.37 -14.76
C PRO A 38 -0.14 -4.90 -14.79
N ALA A 39 -0.85 -5.56 -15.70
CA ALA A 39 -0.80 -7.03 -15.85
C ALA A 39 0.63 -7.59 -16.06
N GLY A 40 1.57 -6.77 -16.54
CA GLY A 40 2.97 -7.16 -16.72
C GLY A 40 3.71 -7.50 -15.41
N ASN A 41 3.24 -7.00 -14.26
CA ASN A 41 3.86 -7.30 -12.97
C ASN A 41 3.58 -8.74 -12.49
N GLY A 42 2.62 -9.44 -13.11
CA GLY A 42 2.16 -10.74 -12.63
C GLY A 42 1.31 -10.63 -11.37
N ALA A 43 1.46 -11.58 -10.45
CA ALA A 43 0.64 -11.66 -9.25
C ALA A 43 1.17 -10.75 -8.13
N LEU A 44 0.26 -10.19 -7.32
CA LEU A 44 0.60 -9.58 -6.05
C LEU A 44 0.85 -10.68 -5.01
N ASP A 45 2.11 -10.84 -4.58
CA ASP A 45 2.56 -11.88 -3.63
C ASP A 45 2.55 -11.36 -2.19
N ARG A 46 2.97 -10.11 -1.98
CA ARG A 46 3.11 -9.54 -0.64
C ARG A 46 2.84 -8.05 -0.59
N ILE A 47 2.27 -7.61 0.53
CA ILE A 47 2.22 -6.19 0.91
C ILE A 47 3.04 -5.99 2.18
N ARG A 48 3.94 -5.00 2.17
CA ARG A 48 4.74 -4.58 3.33
C ARG A 48 4.42 -3.16 3.74
N PHE A 49 4.47 -2.91 5.05
CA PHE A 49 4.36 -1.58 5.62
C PHE A 49 5.52 -1.31 6.59
N GLY A 50 6.46 -0.47 6.15
CA GLY A 50 7.79 -0.39 6.74
C GLY A 50 8.48 -1.76 6.69
N SER A 51 8.95 -2.25 7.83
CA SER A 51 9.58 -3.57 7.92
C SER A 51 8.60 -4.75 8.08
N SER A 52 7.31 -4.48 8.29
CA SER A 52 6.31 -5.54 8.51
C SER A 52 5.75 -6.04 7.18
N SER A 53 5.76 -7.36 6.95
CA SER A 53 4.80 -7.97 6.01
C SER A 53 3.41 -7.83 6.64
N ILE A 54 2.47 -7.23 5.90
CA ILE A 54 1.11 -6.99 6.38
C ILE A 54 0.05 -7.84 5.69
N TRP A 55 0.39 -8.41 4.54
CA TRP A 55 -0.45 -9.35 3.80
C TRP A 55 0.46 -10.22 2.94
N ASN A 56 0.10 -11.49 2.78
CA ASN A 56 0.74 -12.43 1.87
C ASN A 56 -0.36 -13.15 1.10
N GLY A 57 -0.18 -13.34 -0.20
CA GLY A 57 -1.13 -14.00 -1.07
C GLY A 57 -0.50 -14.35 -2.40
N ASN A 58 -1.31 -14.40 -3.46
CA ASN A 58 -0.89 -14.62 -4.83
C ASN A 58 -2.06 -14.20 -5.72
N ASP A 59 -2.38 -12.91 -5.74
CA ASP A 59 -3.50 -12.40 -6.51
C ASP A 59 -3.06 -12.05 -7.94
N GLU A 60 -3.55 -12.83 -8.90
CA GLU A 60 -3.22 -12.69 -10.32
C GLU A 60 -4.16 -11.73 -11.06
N THR A 61 -5.23 -11.24 -10.42
CA THR A 61 -6.30 -10.48 -11.09
C THR A 61 -6.46 -9.09 -10.49
N PRO A 62 -5.77 -8.07 -11.03
CA PRO A 62 -6.02 -6.69 -10.63
C PRO A 62 -7.45 -6.25 -10.97
N PRO A 63 -8.09 -5.41 -10.13
CA PRO A 63 -7.57 -4.89 -8.87
C PRO A 63 -7.73 -5.88 -7.71
N SER A 64 -6.76 -5.90 -6.79
CA SER A 64 -6.93 -6.56 -5.48
C SER A 64 -7.70 -5.65 -4.54
N ASP A 65 -8.61 -6.24 -3.76
CA ASP A 65 -9.27 -5.61 -2.63
C ASP A 65 -8.94 -6.36 -1.34
N VAL A 66 -8.02 -5.80 -0.55
CA VAL A 66 -7.53 -6.39 0.69
C VAL A 66 -8.16 -5.67 1.88
N ASP A 67 -9.18 -6.28 2.47
CA ASP A 67 -9.86 -5.82 3.69
C ASP A 67 -9.67 -6.76 4.89
N SER A 68 -9.09 -7.94 4.65
CA SER A 68 -8.98 -9.05 5.59
C SER A 68 -7.70 -9.85 5.34
N GLY A 69 -7.48 -10.94 6.09
CA GLY A 69 -6.24 -11.75 5.96
C GLY A 69 -4.97 -11.04 6.42
N TRP A 70 -5.09 -9.95 7.18
CA TRP A 70 -3.97 -9.15 7.65
C TRP A 70 -3.00 -9.97 8.51
N THR A 71 -1.73 -9.85 8.19
CA THR A 71 -0.61 -10.30 9.00
C THR A 71 0.13 -9.07 9.53
N GLY A 72 0.96 -9.20 10.56
CA GLY A 72 1.84 -8.12 11.01
C GLY A 72 1.20 -6.78 11.42
N ASN A 73 2.05 -5.74 11.47
CA ASN A 73 1.73 -4.42 12.03
C ASN A 73 1.37 -3.41 10.92
N ARG A 74 0.16 -2.85 11.00
CA ARG A 74 -0.42 -1.87 10.07
C ARG A 74 -0.54 -0.46 10.64
N THR A 75 0.03 -0.20 11.81
CA THR A 75 -0.12 1.08 12.50
C THR A 75 0.91 2.10 12.04
N LEU A 76 0.47 3.36 11.95
CA LEU A 76 1.29 4.52 11.67
C LEU A 76 1.06 5.56 12.76
N GLY A 77 2.10 5.82 13.55
CA GLY A 77 2.06 6.85 14.59
C GLY A 77 1.90 8.25 14.02
N GLY A 78 1.51 9.20 14.88
CA GLY A 78 1.54 10.61 14.54
C GLY A 78 2.97 11.11 14.28
N GLY A 79 3.12 12.08 13.38
CA GLY A 79 4.41 12.64 12.97
C GLY A 79 5.35 11.65 12.26
N SER A 80 4.84 10.50 11.80
CA SER A 80 5.64 9.42 11.23
C SER A 80 5.37 9.23 9.74
N SER A 81 6.34 8.63 9.04
CA SER A 81 6.21 8.16 7.66
C SER A 81 6.71 6.73 7.56
N LYS A 82 6.04 5.92 6.73
CA LYS A 82 6.44 4.55 6.40
C LYS A 82 6.14 4.26 4.93
N ASP A 83 6.98 3.46 4.31
CA ASP A 83 6.72 2.99 2.96
C ASP A 83 5.72 1.85 2.97
N LEU A 84 4.74 1.93 2.07
CA LEU A 84 3.82 0.87 1.71
C LEU A 84 4.32 0.29 0.39
N LYS A 85 4.80 -0.96 0.44
CA LYS A 85 5.45 -1.65 -0.68
C LYS A 85 4.60 -2.85 -1.10
N PHE A 86 4.42 -3.01 -2.40
CA PHE A 86 3.71 -4.11 -3.05
C PHE A 86 4.73 -4.91 -3.84
N GLU A 87 4.92 -6.17 -3.48
CA GLU A 87 5.86 -7.10 -4.11
C GLU A 87 5.08 -8.02 -5.05
N PHE A 88 5.52 -8.06 -6.30
CA PHE A 88 4.92 -8.85 -7.37
C PHE A 88 5.81 -10.04 -7.74
N THR A 89 5.30 -10.92 -8.59
CA THR A 89 6.06 -12.09 -9.09
C THR A 89 6.97 -11.76 -10.27
N SER A 90 6.81 -10.59 -10.89
CA SER A 90 7.62 -10.10 -12.01
C SER A 90 8.05 -8.65 -11.76
N GLU A 91 8.98 -8.14 -12.58
CA GLU A 91 9.43 -6.74 -12.52
C GLU A 91 8.24 -5.76 -12.51
N ALA A 92 8.28 -4.81 -11.57
CA ALA A 92 7.26 -3.79 -11.45
C ALA A 92 7.38 -2.77 -12.59
N GLN A 93 6.31 -2.59 -13.34
CA GLN A 93 6.26 -1.58 -14.40
C GLN A 93 6.32 -0.17 -13.80
N GLY A 94 6.91 0.78 -14.53
CA GLY A 94 7.15 2.13 -14.02
C GLY A 94 5.92 3.03 -13.88
N THR A 95 4.76 2.63 -14.41
CA THR A 95 3.47 3.37 -14.32
C THR A 95 2.28 2.43 -14.49
N GLY A 96 1.07 2.93 -14.26
CA GLY A 96 -0.20 2.23 -14.49
C GLY A 96 -0.86 1.68 -13.24
N TYR A 97 -0.60 2.30 -12.09
CA TYR A 97 -1.16 1.91 -10.80
C TYR A 97 -2.25 2.87 -10.35
N ASP A 98 -3.25 2.34 -9.65
CA ASP A 98 -4.20 3.11 -8.86
C ASP A 98 -4.31 2.49 -7.47
N LEU A 99 -3.87 3.23 -6.46
CA LEU A 99 -3.90 2.82 -5.06
C LEU A 99 -4.99 3.60 -4.33
N GLU A 100 -5.93 2.89 -3.69
CA GLU A 100 -6.80 3.41 -2.65
C GLU A 100 -6.45 2.81 -1.28
N LEU A 101 -6.18 3.66 -0.31
CA LEU A 101 -5.90 3.31 1.07
C LEU A 101 -7.03 3.80 1.98
N THR A 102 -7.65 2.87 2.71
CA THR A 102 -8.56 3.21 3.82
C THR A 102 -7.86 2.98 5.15
N LEU A 103 -7.91 3.97 6.04
CA LEU A 103 -7.46 3.90 7.42
C LEU A 103 -8.65 4.04 8.38
N ASN A 104 -8.45 3.65 9.65
CA ASN A 104 -9.45 3.81 10.69
C ASN A 104 -10.04 5.23 10.76
N SER A 105 -11.32 5.32 11.16
CA SER A 105 -12.15 6.53 11.05
C SER A 105 -12.54 6.88 9.61
N ASP A 106 -12.65 5.86 8.74
CA ASP A 106 -13.05 5.95 7.33
C ASP A 106 -12.23 6.98 6.54
N CYS A 107 -10.95 7.10 6.89
CA CYS A 107 -10.03 7.95 6.17
C CYS A 107 -9.64 7.28 4.86
N GLN A 108 -10.02 7.87 3.72
CA GLN A 108 -9.60 7.39 2.40
C GLN A 108 -8.59 8.32 1.74
N ARG A 109 -7.59 7.73 1.10
CA ARG A 109 -6.59 8.41 0.27
C ARG A 109 -6.32 7.59 -0.97
N SER A 110 -6.17 8.25 -2.11
CA SER A 110 -5.77 7.59 -3.34
C SER A 110 -4.54 8.26 -3.96
N SER A 111 -3.80 7.48 -4.74
CA SER A 111 -2.65 7.95 -5.51
C SER A 111 -2.45 7.06 -6.72
N GLY A 112 -2.12 7.67 -7.86
CA GLY A 112 -1.58 6.95 -9.01
C GLY A 112 -0.07 6.72 -8.90
N GLY A 113 0.43 5.93 -9.84
CA GLY A 113 1.86 5.68 -10.10
C GLY A 113 2.09 5.42 -11.58
#